data_AF-A0A0F9UKF3-F1
#
_entry.id   AF-A0A0F9UKF3-F1
#
_cell.length_a   1.000
_cell.length_b   1.000
_cell.length_c   1.000
_cell.angle_alpha   90.00
_cell.angle_beta   90.00
_cell.angle_gamma   90.00
#
_symmetry.space_group_name_H-M   'P 1'
#
loop_
_entity.id
_entity.type
_entity.pdbx_description
1 polymer ?
#
loop_
_entity_poly.entity_id
_entity_poly.type
_entity_poly.pdbx_seq_one_letter_code
_entity_poly.pdbx_strand_id
1 'polypeptide(L)' 'NTLFIDEGDLGTLDDESARQRFVDKIFELKSMFTKIILITHLEDVAEQFPNRIIIGWDESGKSKIIN' A
#
# COMPACT_ATOMS: atom_id res chain seq x y z
N ASN A 1 10.82 0.51 14.80
CA ASN A 1 9.37 0.75 14.88
C ASN A 1 8.79 0.61 13.48
N THR A 2 7.79 -0.25 13.27
CA THR A 2 7.23 -0.52 11.94
C THR A 2 5.73 -0.30 11.95
N LEU A 3 5.23 0.48 11.00
CA LEU A 3 3.81 0.70 10.79
C LEU A 3 3.31 -0.22 9.68
N PHE A 4 2.23 -0.95 9.97
CA PHE A 4 1.46 -1.69 8.98
C PHE A 4 0.14 -0.96 8.80
N ILE A 5 -0.27 -0.79 7.54
CA ILE A 5 -1.52 -0.14 7.17
C ILE A 5 -2.22 -1.09 6.21
N ASP A 6 -3.36 -1.61 6.65
CA ASP A 6 -4.21 -2.43 5.81
C ASP A 6 -5.29 -1.56 5.16
N GLU A 7 -5.79 -1.99 4.02
CA GLU A 7 -6.76 -1.24 3.24
C GLU A 7 -8.07 -1.00 3.97
N GLY A 8 -8.46 -1.93 4.84
CA GLY A 8 -9.60 -1.77 5.73
C GLY A 8 -9.47 -0.58 6.70
N ASP A 9 -8.24 -0.15 6.99
CA ASP A 9 -7.97 1.01 7.86
C ASP A 9 -8.09 2.36 7.12
N LEU A 10 -8.20 2.35 5.79
CA LEU A 10 -8.12 3.54 4.94
C LEU A 10 -9.46 4.21 4.64
N GLY A 11 -10.58 3.54 4.91
CA GLY A 11 -11.90 4.01 4.49
C GLY A 11 -12.05 4.00 2.97
N THR A 12 -13.02 4.74 2.45
CA THR A 12 -13.27 4.74 1.00
C THR A 12 -12.37 5.75 0.29
N LEU A 13 -11.35 5.24 -0.41
CA LEU A 13 -10.45 6.01 -1.26
C LEU A 13 -11.04 6.21 -2.67
N ASP A 14 -12.33 6.59 -2.71
CA ASP A 14 -13.16 6.52 -3.92
C ASP A 14 -12.77 7.51 -5.01
N ASP A 15 -12.12 8.62 -4.64
CA ASP A 15 -11.65 9.64 -5.57
C ASP A 15 -10.11 9.80 -5.59
N GLU A 16 -9.59 10.25 -6.74
CA GLU A 16 -8.15 10.47 -6.95
C GLU A 16 -7.55 11.44 -5.94
N SER A 17 -8.31 12.46 -5.52
CA SER A 17 -7.83 13.48 -4.58
C SER A 17 -7.67 12.93 -3.16
N ALA A 18 -8.48 11.94 -2.77
CA ALA A 18 -8.40 11.24 -1.50
C ALA A 18 -7.18 10.31 -1.49
N ARG A 19 -6.93 9.62 -2.60
CA ARG A 19 -5.74 8.76 -2.79
C ARG A 19 -4.44 9.54 -2.72
N GLN A 20 -4.38 10.69 -3.40
CA GLN A 20 -3.21 11.56 -3.33
C GLN A 20 -2.96 12.06 -1.90
N ARG A 21 -4.00 12.58 -1.23
CA ARG A 21 -3.90 13.05 0.16
C ARG A 21 -3.48 11.95 1.13
N PHE A 22 -3.92 10.73 0.89
CA PHE A 22 -3.51 9.58 1.67
C PHE A 22 -2.01 9.31 1.51
N VAL A 23 -1.53 9.24 0.27
CA VAL A 23 -0.10 9.05 -0.03
C VAL A 23 0.76 10.14 0.61
N ASP A 24 0.36 11.40 0.51
CA ASP A 24 1.08 12.53 1.10
C ASP A 24 1.24 12.38 2.61
N LYS A 25 0.17 11.99 3.33
CA LYS A 25 0.22 11.73 4.77
C LYS A 25 1.16 10.58 5.13
N ILE A 26 1.20 9.52 4.33
CA ILE A 26 2.15 8.42 4.57
C ILE A 26 3.60 8.91 4.47
N PHE A 27 3.89 9.78 3.50
CA PHE A 27 5.22 10.37 3.37
C PHE A 27 5.59 11.30 4.54
N GLU A 28 4.63 12.02 5.11
CA GLU A 28 4.85 12.82 6.34
C GLU A 28 5.23 11.93 7.54
N LEU A 29 4.58 10.77 7.67
CA LEU A 29 4.85 9.81 8.75
C LEU A 29 6.21 9.08 8.63
N LYS A 30 6.89 9.20 7.48
CA LYS A 30 8.17 8.51 7.22
C LYS A 30 9.25 8.81 8.28
N SER A 31 9.24 10.02 8.85
CA SER A 31 10.20 10.41 9.91
C SER A 31 9.94 9.73 11.26
N MET A 32 8.72 9.22 11.49
CA MET A 32 8.27 8.65 12.77
C MET A 32 8.46 7.13 12.86
N PHE A 33 8.63 6.46 11.72
CA PHE A 33 8.73 5.01 11.63
C PHE A 33 9.98 4.57 10.87
N THR A 34 10.59 3.48 11.31
CA THR A 34 11.74 2.87 10.63
C THR A 34 11.34 2.24 9.30
N LYS A 35 10.09 1.74 9.22
CA LYS A 35 9.52 1.13 8.02
C LYS A 35 8.01 1.29 8.04
N ILE A 36 7.42 1.57 6.89
CA ILE A 36 5.98 1.58 6.68
C ILE A 36 5.68 0.52 5.62
N ILE A 37 4.68 -0.34 5.87
CA ILE A 37 4.19 -1.35 4.95
C ILE A 37 2.71 -1.07 4.72
N LEU A 38 2.38 -0.73 3.48
CA LEU A 38 1.01 -0.51 3.01
C LEU A 38 0.54 -1.75 2.24
N ILE A 39 -0.66 -2.22 2.57
CA ILE A 39 -1.38 -3.27 1.84
C ILE A 39 -2.56 -2.59 1.16
N THR A 40 -2.67 -2.71 -0.16
CA THR A 40 -3.78 -2.14 -0.94
C THR A 40 -3.93 -2.89 -2.26
N HIS A 41 -5.15 -2.97 -2.77
CA HIS A 41 -5.41 -3.39 -4.15
C HIS A 41 -5.48 -2.21 -5.15
N LEU A 42 -5.31 -0.97 -4.69
CA LEU A 42 -5.32 0.22 -5.54
C LEU A 42 -3.95 0.39 -6.23
N GLU A 43 -3.92 0.12 -7.53
CA GLU A 43 -2.69 0.17 -8.33
C GLU A 43 -2.07 1.58 -8.34
N ASP A 44 -2.89 2.63 -8.49
CA ASP A 44 -2.42 4.02 -8.56
C ASP A 44 -1.79 4.52 -7.26
N VAL A 45 -2.27 4.04 -6.11
CA VAL A 45 -1.65 4.26 -4.80
C VAL A 45 -0.33 3.50 -4.69
N ALA A 46 -0.32 2.22 -5.04
CA ALA A 46 0.87 1.39 -4.96
C ALA A 46 2.01 1.94 -5.84
N GLU A 47 1.70 2.45 -7.03
CA GLU A 47 2.65 3.03 -7.98
C GLU A 47 3.41 4.24 -7.42
N GLN A 48 2.84 4.96 -6.44
CA GLN A 48 3.52 6.10 -5.79
C GLN A 48 4.71 5.67 -4.91
N PHE A 49 4.82 4.39 -4.57
CA PHE A 49 5.87 3.88 -3.69
C PHE A 49 7.01 3.22 -4.50
N PRO A 50 8.27 3.48 -4.12
CA PRO A 50 9.43 3.01 -4.89
C PRO A 50 9.68 1.50 -4.78
N ASN A 51 9.21 0.86 -3.71
CA ASN A 51 9.35 -0.58 -3.49
C ASN A 51 7.97 -1.21 -3.39
N ARG A 52 7.75 -2.30 -4.14
CA ARG A 52 6.48 -3.04 -4.15
C ARG A 52 6.74 -4.54 -4.07
N ILE A 53 5.83 -5.25 -3.40
CA ILE A 53 5.74 -6.71 -3.43
C ILE A 53 4.40 -7.01 -4.06
N ILE A 54 4.41 -7.57 -5.27
CA ILE A 54 3.17 -7.91 -5.97
C ILE A 54 2.77 -9.32 -5.54
N ILE A 55 1.54 -9.46 -5.06
CA ILE A 55 0.98 -10.76 -4.69
C ILE A 55 -0.07 -11.13 -5.75
N GLY A 56 0.03 -12.35 -6.27
CA GLY A 56 -1.03 -12.95 -7.08
C GLY A 56 -1.18 -14.43 -6.77
N TRP A 57 -1.78 -15.16 -7.69
CA TRP A 57 -2.08 -16.59 -7.53
C TRP A 57 -1.16 -17.43 -8.42
N ASP A 58 -0.75 -18.59 -7.92
CA ASP A 58 -0.14 -19.63 -8.75
C ASP A 58 -1.20 -20.51 -9.43
N GLU A 59 -0.75 -21.43 -10.30
CA GLU A 59 -1.63 -22.38 -11.01
C GLU A 59 -2.45 -23.29 -10.08
N SER A 60 -2.03 -23.43 -8.81
CA SER A 60 -2.72 -24.21 -7.79
C SER A 60 -3.68 -23.38 -6.93
N GLY A 61 -3.85 -22.09 -7.24
CA GLY A 61 -4.70 -21.18 -6.47
C GLY A 61 -4.10 -20.74 -5.13
N LYS A 62 -2.78 -20.82 -4.96
CA LYS A 62 -2.08 -20.34 -3.75
C LYS A 62 -1.49 -18.97 -3.98
N SER A 63 -1.45 -18.15 -2.94
CA SER A 63 -0.80 -16.83 -3.01
C SER A 63 0.69 -16.99 -3.26
N LYS A 64 1.22 -16.21 -4.20
CA LYS A 64 2.62 -16.20 -4.60
C LYS A 64 3.08 -14.77 -4.84
N ILE A 65 4.33 -14.47 -4.47
CA ILE A 65 4.99 -13.23 -4.86
C ILE A 65 5.27 -13.29 -6.36
N ILE A 66 4.76 -12.31 -7.09
CA ILE A 66 5.03 -12.10 -8.51
C ILE A 66 6.25 -11.19 -8.61
N ASN A 67 7.30 -11.68 -9.28
CA ASN A 67 8.54 -10.94 -9.54
C ASN A 67 8.44 -10.15 -10.84
#